data_AF-A0A0L7QWV7-F1
#
_entry.id   AF-A0A0L7QWV7-F1
#
_cell.length_a   1.000
_cell.length_b   1.000
_cell.length_c   1.000
_cell.angle_alpha   90.00
_cell.angle_beta   90.00
_cell.angle_gamma   90.00
#
_symmetry.space_group_name_H-M   'P 1'
#
loop_
_entity.id
_entity.type
_entity.pdbx_description
1 polymer ?
#
loop_
_entity_poly.entity_id
_entity_poly.type
_entity_poly.pdbx_seq_one_letter_code
_entity_poly.pdbx_strand_id
1 'polypeptide(L)'
;MQSLKNKVLEQFDQVVVVHNVGTMGNTTQCTNNLTDLQSWHDYYDLNVFIPAVLNGVIMKIFDESTNTKKTVINITSLFGIQPGRLMTYYCTGKAAREMFFKVFALENPQIDVLNYAPGPVETDMFYEVCNEHGDPETKANFTEMTVKKTVLTCEQTVNRLLMVLKEHKYKSGDHVDYFSAL
;
A
#
# COMPACT_ATOMS: atom_id res chain seq x y z
N MET A 1 2.62 19.40 13.42
CA MET A 1 3.32 18.11 13.30
C MET A 1 4.34 18.05 14.44
N GLN A 2 4.27 17.03 15.31
CA GLN A 2 5.32 16.83 16.33
C GLN A 2 6.46 16.03 15.71
N SER A 3 7.69 16.48 15.90
CA SER A 3 8.89 15.83 15.38
C SER A 3 9.57 15.02 16.50
N LEU A 4 10.23 13.92 16.12
CA LEU A 4 11.09 13.12 17.01
C LEU A 4 12.47 13.76 17.24
N LYS A 5 12.73 14.97 16.72
CA LYS A 5 14.01 15.66 16.87
C LYS A 5 14.40 15.78 18.35
N ASN A 6 15.62 15.37 18.69
CA ASN A 6 16.21 15.38 20.03
C ASN A 6 15.55 14.42 21.05
N LYS A 7 14.77 13.43 20.60
CA LYS A 7 14.29 12.35 21.44
C LYS A 7 15.31 11.20 21.46
N VAL A 8 15.53 10.63 22.65
CA VAL A 8 16.31 9.40 22.88
C VAL A 8 15.53 8.24 22.29
N LEU A 9 16.13 7.43 21.41
CA LEU A 9 15.39 6.43 20.62
C LEU A 9 14.93 5.24 21.48
N GLU A 10 15.70 4.92 22.50
CA GLU A 10 15.47 3.85 23.47
C GLU A 10 14.25 4.11 24.36
N GLN A 11 13.66 5.31 24.32
CA GLN A 11 12.42 5.61 25.04
C GLN A 11 11.17 5.05 24.36
N PHE A 12 11.27 4.57 23.12
CA PHE A 12 10.14 4.08 22.34
C PHE A 12 10.07 2.55 22.40
N ASP A 13 8.98 2.03 22.97
CA ASP A 13 8.72 0.59 23.01
C ASP A 13 8.36 0.01 21.64
N GLN A 14 7.73 0.82 20.78
CA GLN A 14 7.24 0.41 19.47
C GLN A 14 7.31 1.52 18.43
N VAL A 15 7.63 1.15 17.19
CA VAL A 15 7.49 1.96 15.99
C VAL A 15 6.57 1.25 15.01
N VAL A 16 5.59 1.99 14.51
CA VAL A 16 4.67 1.52 13.46
C VAL A 16 4.87 2.40 12.23
N VAL A 17 5.25 1.79 11.11
CA VAL A 17 5.44 2.48 9.83
C VAL A 17 4.30 2.10 8.90
N VAL A 18 3.57 3.09 8.40
CA VAL A 18 2.49 2.87 7.43
C VAL A 18 2.89 3.49 6.10
N HIS A 19 3.33 2.63 5.17
CA HIS A 19 3.53 3.03 3.78
C HIS A 19 2.15 3.04 3.10
N ASN A 20 1.49 4.20 3.11
CA ASN A 20 0.18 4.42 2.47
C ASN A 20 0.27 5.15 1.12
N VAL A 21 1.28 6.01 0.94
CA VAL A 21 1.39 6.87 -0.26
C VAL A 21 1.31 6.06 -1.56
N GLY A 22 0.59 6.61 -2.54
CA GLY A 22 0.56 6.11 -3.91
C GLY A 22 -0.38 6.89 -4.81
N THR A 23 -0.22 6.69 -6.12
CA THR A 23 -1.02 7.28 -7.20
C THR A 23 -1.45 6.18 -8.17
N MET A 24 -2.47 6.42 -8.99
CA MET A 24 -2.90 5.46 -10.03
C MET A 24 -1.92 5.39 -11.22
N GLY A 25 -1.21 6.51 -11.49
CA GLY A 25 -0.49 6.69 -12.74
C GLY A 25 -1.47 6.92 -13.90
N ASN A 26 -0.99 6.85 -15.14
CA ASN A 26 -1.87 6.99 -16.30
C ASN A 26 -2.80 5.78 -16.44
N THR A 27 -4.11 6.01 -16.30
CA THR A 27 -5.15 4.98 -16.48
C THR A 27 -5.98 5.14 -17.76
N THR A 28 -5.48 5.92 -18.72
CA THR A 28 -6.18 6.24 -19.98
C THR A 28 -5.54 5.61 -21.20
N GLN A 29 -4.37 4.97 -21.06
CA GLN A 29 -3.58 4.44 -22.16
C GLN A 29 -3.30 2.95 -22.00
N CYS A 30 -3.28 2.23 -23.12
CA CYS A 30 -2.87 0.83 -23.16
C CYS A 30 -1.36 0.69 -22.90
N THR A 31 -0.94 -0.47 -22.41
CA THR A 31 0.46 -0.82 -22.15
C THR A 31 1.42 -0.44 -23.28
N ASN A 32 1.04 -0.72 -24.53
CA ASN A 32 1.89 -0.47 -25.71
C ASN A 32 2.17 1.02 -25.97
N ASN A 33 1.38 1.92 -25.38
CA ASN A 33 1.52 3.36 -25.54
C ASN A 33 2.27 4.02 -24.37
N LEU A 34 2.56 3.27 -23.30
CA LEU A 34 3.29 3.75 -22.13
C LEU A 34 4.80 3.73 -22.38
N THR A 35 5.26 4.54 -23.33
CA THR A 35 6.65 4.52 -23.81
C THR A 35 7.51 5.65 -23.26
N ASP A 36 6.92 6.60 -22.52
CA ASP A 36 7.67 7.70 -21.90
C ASP A 36 8.39 7.22 -20.63
N LEU A 37 9.71 7.12 -20.70
CA LEU A 37 10.54 6.60 -19.62
C LEU A 37 10.50 7.51 -18.38
N GLN A 38 10.36 8.82 -18.54
CA GLN A 38 10.30 9.74 -17.40
C GLN A 38 9.03 9.51 -16.57
N SER A 39 7.88 9.32 -17.21
CA SER A 39 6.63 8.97 -16.53
C SER A 39 6.74 7.65 -15.74
N TRP A 40 7.51 6.68 -16.24
CA TRP A 40 7.82 5.46 -15.49
C TRP A 40 8.69 5.75 -14.26
N HIS A 41 9.74 6.56 -14.41
CA HIS A 41 10.58 6.97 -13.29
C HIS A 41 9.77 7.73 -12.24
N ASP A 42 9.04 8.77 -12.61
CA ASP A 42 8.25 9.58 -11.68
C ASP A 42 7.24 8.73 -10.90
N TYR A 43 6.57 7.81 -11.60
CA TYR A 43 5.64 6.87 -10.98
C TYR A 43 6.34 5.92 -10.00
N TYR A 44 7.43 5.25 -10.42
CA TYR A 44 8.13 4.28 -9.58
C TYR A 44 8.86 4.93 -8.41
N ASP A 45 9.41 6.13 -8.59
CA ASP A 45 10.05 6.91 -7.55
C ASP A 45 9.08 7.10 -6.38
N LEU A 46 7.88 7.60 -6.64
CA LEU A 46 6.86 7.82 -5.61
C LEU A 46 6.28 6.52 -5.04
N ASN A 47 5.89 5.59 -5.92
CA ASN A 47 5.06 4.45 -5.52
C ASN A 47 5.87 3.27 -4.99
N VAL A 48 7.15 3.15 -5.36
CA VAL A 48 7.99 1.99 -5.07
C VAL A 48 9.30 2.38 -4.37
N PHE A 49 10.13 3.23 -4.98
CA PHE A 49 11.47 3.50 -4.48
C PHE A 49 11.46 4.30 -3.19
N ILE A 50 10.67 5.37 -3.11
CA ILE A 50 10.54 6.18 -1.88
C ILE A 50 10.09 5.30 -0.69
N PRO A 51 9.01 4.50 -0.77
CA PRO A 51 8.63 3.58 0.29
C PRO A 51 9.74 2.62 0.70
N ALA A 52 10.44 2.01 -0.27
CA ALA A 52 11.51 1.06 -0.01
C ALA A 52 12.72 1.71 0.70
N VAL A 53 13.17 2.86 0.19
CA VAL A 53 14.29 3.62 0.76
C VAL A 53 13.92 4.17 2.13
N LEU A 54 12.73 4.74 2.28
CA LEU A 54 12.25 5.27 3.56
C LEU A 54 12.16 4.18 4.61
N ASN A 55 11.67 2.97 4.25
CA ASN A 55 11.67 1.82 5.15
C ASN A 55 13.10 1.53 5.64
N GLY A 56 14.06 1.41 4.72
CA GLY A 56 15.47 1.17 5.07
C GLY A 56 16.08 2.26 5.96
N VAL A 57 15.75 3.53 5.73
CA VAL A 57 16.19 4.64 6.59
C VAL A 57 15.60 4.52 7.99
N ILE A 58 14.30 4.24 8.13
CA ILE A 58 13.65 4.08 9.43
C ILE A 58 14.25 2.87 10.18
N MET A 59 14.49 1.75 9.50
CA MET A 59 15.09 0.57 10.13
C MET A 59 16.53 0.83 10.61
N LYS A 60 17.29 1.71 9.93
CA LYS A 60 18.61 2.14 10.42
C LYS A 60 18.54 3.09 11.61
N ILE A 61 17.48 3.90 11.72
CA ILE A 61 17.28 4.78 12.88
C ILE A 61 16.92 3.94 14.09
N PHE A 62 15.96 3.04 13.95
CA PHE A 62 15.55 2.11 15.01
C PHE A 62 16.23 0.76 14.80
N ASP A 63 17.55 0.68 14.86
CA ASP A 63 18.24 -0.60 14.68
C ASP A 63 18.05 -1.53 15.90
N GLU A 64 18.81 -2.63 15.96
CA GLU A 64 18.73 -3.60 17.06
C GLU A 64 19.15 -3.02 18.42
N SER A 65 19.98 -1.97 18.44
CA SER A 65 20.44 -1.34 19.68
C SER A 65 19.33 -0.64 20.45
N THR A 66 18.25 -0.24 19.76
CA THR A 66 17.11 0.47 20.37
C THR A 66 16.18 -0.44 21.18
N ASN A 67 16.25 -1.77 20.97
CA ASN A 67 15.30 -2.75 21.52
C ASN A 67 13.81 -2.41 21.26
N THR A 68 13.52 -1.62 20.24
CA THR A 68 12.18 -1.17 19.87
C THR A 68 11.48 -2.21 18.99
N LYS A 69 10.22 -2.56 19.33
CA LYS A 69 9.36 -3.41 18.49
C LYS A 69 8.97 -2.69 17.21
N LYS A 70 8.87 -3.43 16.10
CA LYS A 70 8.65 -2.85 14.78
C LYS A 70 7.47 -3.52 14.10
N THR A 71 6.56 -2.69 13.60
CA THR A 71 5.48 -3.12 12.71
C THR A 71 5.53 -2.27 11.44
N VAL A 72 5.55 -2.92 10.29
CA VAL A 72 5.56 -2.26 8.97
C VAL A 72 4.31 -2.67 8.21
N ILE A 73 3.52 -1.68 7.81
CA ILE A 73 2.27 -1.88 7.09
C ILE A 73 2.44 -1.26 5.71
N ASN A 74 2.36 -2.09 4.69
CA ASN A 74 2.30 -1.66 3.30
C ASN A 74 0.86 -1.71 2.81
N ILE A 75 0.30 -0.54 2.45
CA ILE A 75 -1.02 -0.48 1.82
C ILE A 75 -0.89 -0.90 0.34
N THR A 76 -1.22 -2.17 0.10
CA THR A 76 -1.23 -2.79 -1.23
C THR A 76 -2.63 -2.70 -1.85
N SER A 77 -2.96 -3.58 -2.79
CA SER A 77 -4.26 -3.68 -3.45
C SER A 77 -4.42 -5.08 -4.03
N LEU A 78 -5.67 -5.50 -4.30
CA LEU A 78 -5.96 -6.62 -5.19
C LEU A 78 -5.16 -6.51 -6.51
N PHE A 79 -4.96 -5.29 -7.02
CA PHE A 79 -4.19 -5.04 -8.24
C PHE A 79 -2.69 -5.28 -8.11
N GLY A 80 -2.17 -5.55 -6.90
CA GLY A 80 -0.80 -6.06 -6.71
C GLY A 80 -0.65 -7.54 -7.08
N ILE A 81 -1.76 -8.27 -7.22
CA ILE A 81 -1.79 -9.72 -7.51
C ILE A 81 -2.72 -10.10 -8.67
N GLN A 82 -3.55 -9.17 -9.15
CA GLN A 82 -4.44 -9.35 -10.30
C GLN A 82 -4.30 -8.19 -11.30
N PRO A 83 -4.38 -8.46 -12.61
CA PRO A 83 -4.30 -7.39 -13.61
C PRO A 83 -5.60 -6.58 -13.70
N GLY A 84 -5.46 -5.27 -13.95
CA GLY A 84 -6.54 -4.36 -14.32
C GLY A 84 -6.27 -3.73 -15.69
N ARG A 85 -7.29 -3.64 -16.55
CA ARG A 85 -7.16 -3.03 -17.88
C ARG A 85 -6.81 -1.54 -17.73
N LEU A 86 -5.81 -1.06 -18.49
CA LEU A 86 -5.26 0.30 -18.40
C LEU A 86 -4.63 0.66 -17.03
N MET A 87 -4.51 -0.27 -16.10
CA MET A 87 -3.95 0.00 -14.76
C MET A 87 -2.49 -0.42 -14.66
N THR A 88 -1.72 -0.33 -15.75
CA THR A 88 -0.38 -0.91 -15.83
C THR A 88 0.55 -0.37 -14.75
N TYR A 89 0.69 0.96 -14.64
CA TYR A 89 1.48 1.59 -13.59
C TYR A 89 1.04 1.11 -12.21
N TYR A 90 -0.26 1.22 -11.91
CA TYR A 90 -0.83 0.82 -10.63
C TYR A 90 -0.52 -0.64 -10.27
N CYS A 91 -0.84 -1.57 -11.16
CA CYS A 91 -0.63 -2.99 -10.97
C CYS A 91 0.85 -3.33 -10.75
N THR A 92 1.74 -2.87 -11.64
CA THR A 92 3.17 -3.22 -11.54
C THR A 92 3.83 -2.55 -10.34
N GLY A 93 3.42 -1.34 -9.98
CA GLY A 93 3.88 -0.64 -8.79
C GLY A 93 3.47 -1.34 -7.50
N LYS A 94 2.20 -1.72 -7.37
CA LYS A 94 1.70 -2.48 -6.21
C LYS A 94 2.36 -3.85 -6.09
N ALA A 95 2.50 -4.58 -7.20
CA ALA A 95 3.19 -5.87 -7.23
C ALA A 95 4.66 -5.77 -6.81
N ALA A 96 5.40 -4.81 -7.36
CA ALA A 96 6.82 -4.59 -7.03
C ALA A 96 7.00 -4.22 -5.55
N ARG A 97 6.16 -3.30 -5.05
CA ARG A 97 6.22 -2.87 -3.65
C ARG A 97 5.82 -3.97 -2.67
N GLU A 98 4.80 -4.76 -2.99
CA GLU A 98 4.44 -5.92 -2.18
C GLU A 98 5.55 -6.97 -2.14
N MET A 99 6.20 -7.24 -3.28
CA MET A 99 7.34 -8.15 -3.34
C MET A 99 8.52 -7.63 -2.51
N PHE A 100 8.81 -6.33 -2.57
CA PHE A 100 9.82 -5.71 -1.72
C PHE A 100 9.56 -5.99 -0.23
N PHE A 101 8.34 -5.77 0.25
CA PHE A 101 8.01 -6.01 1.66
C PHE A 101 7.97 -7.50 2.04
N LYS A 102 7.68 -8.39 1.10
CA LYS A 102 7.83 -9.84 1.29
C LYS A 102 9.29 -10.23 1.49
N VAL A 103 10.20 -9.74 0.64
CA VAL A 103 11.65 -9.96 0.80
C VAL A 103 12.14 -9.37 2.13
N PHE A 104 11.74 -8.14 2.44
CA PHE A 104 12.09 -7.49 3.71
C PHE A 104 11.68 -8.31 4.93
N ALA A 105 10.47 -8.88 4.93
CA ALA A 105 10.00 -9.75 6.00
C ALA A 105 10.83 -11.04 6.15
N LEU A 106 11.27 -11.63 5.04
CA LEU A 106 12.14 -12.82 5.05
C LEU A 106 13.54 -12.51 5.63
N GLU A 107 14.08 -11.34 5.30
CA GLU A 107 15.39 -10.89 5.80
C GLU A 107 15.33 -10.44 7.27
N ASN A 108 14.14 -10.05 7.76
CA ASN A 108 13.95 -9.47 9.10
C ASN A 108 12.82 -10.20 9.86
N PRO A 109 13.00 -11.48 10.24
CA PRO A 109 11.95 -12.31 10.83
C PRO A 109 11.44 -11.82 12.20
N GLN A 110 12.15 -10.92 12.85
CA GLN A 110 11.78 -10.25 14.10
C GLN A 110 10.83 -9.06 13.91
N ILE A 111 10.63 -8.61 12.66
CA ILE A 111 9.76 -7.48 12.32
C ILE A 111 8.41 -8.00 11.83
N ASP A 112 7.33 -7.44 12.36
CA ASP A 112 5.98 -7.74 11.92
C ASP A 112 5.65 -6.91 10.67
N VAL A 113 5.48 -7.58 9.53
CA VAL A 113 5.24 -6.93 8.24
C VAL A 113 3.88 -7.38 7.70
N LEU A 114 3.05 -6.44 7.30
CA LEU A 114 1.73 -6.70 6.72
C LEU A 114 1.57 -5.99 5.39
N ASN A 115 1.22 -6.74 4.34
CA ASN A 115 0.75 -6.17 3.08
C ASN A 115 -0.79 -6.16 3.10
N TYR A 116 -1.39 -5.01 3.40
CA TYR A 116 -2.83 -4.89 3.56
C TYR A 116 -3.49 -4.31 2.31
N ALA A 117 -4.41 -5.05 1.67
CA ALA A 117 -5.25 -4.53 0.60
C ALA A 117 -6.56 -3.97 1.20
N PRO A 118 -6.82 -2.66 1.11
CA PRO A 118 -7.88 -2.00 1.89
C PRO A 118 -9.29 -2.18 1.30
N GLY A 119 -9.42 -2.90 0.18
CA GLY A 119 -10.65 -2.93 -0.62
C GLY A 119 -10.90 -1.62 -1.40
N PRO A 120 -12.08 -1.47 -2.03
CA PRO A 120 -12.49 -0.26 -2.72
C PRO A 120 -12.93 0.81 -1.71
N VAL A 121 -12.11 1.84 -1.49
CA VAL A 121 -12.35 2.86 -0.45
C VAL A 121 -12.76 4.19 -1.07
N GLU A 122 -13.81 4.80 -0.54
CA GLU A 122 -14.34 6.09 -0.95
C GLU A 122 -13.32 7.21 -0.65
N THR A 123 -12.50 7.52 -1.64
CA THR A 123 -11.42 8.50 -1.62
C THR A 123 -11.36 9.22 -2.95
N ASP A 124 -10.58 10.29 -3.05
CA ASP A 124 -10.36 10.99 -4.32
C ASP A 124 -9.81 10.04 -5.41
N MET A 125 -8.95 9.10 -5.04
CA MET A 125 -8.42 8.07 -5.95
C MET A 125 -9.53 7.18 -6.52
N PHE A 126 -10.54 6.84 -5.73
CA PHE A 126 -11.68 6.05 -6.22
C PHE A 126 -12.50 6.85 -7.22
N TYR A 127 -12.74 8.13 -6.94
CA TYR A 127 -13.48 9.02 -7.83
C TYR A 127 -12.70 9.36 -9.11
N GLU A 128 -11.36 9.43 -9.06
CA GLU A 128 -10.50 9.52 -10.24
C GLU A 128 -10.78 8.35 -11.20
N VAL A 129 -10.91 7.12 -10.69
CA VAL A 129 -11.27 5.96 -11.52
C VAL A 129 -12.68 6.09 -12.11
N CYS A 130 -13.67 6.48 -11.30
CA CYS A 130 -15.04 6.69 -11.79
C CYS A 130 -15.10 7.71 -12.94
N ASN A 131 -14.33 8.80 -12.83
CA ASN A 131 -14.46 9.96 -13.70
C ASN A 131 -13.49 9.94 -14.90
N GLU A 132 -12.27 9.45 -14.71
CA GLU A 132 -11.16 9.70 -15.63
C GLU A 132 -10.58 8.42 -16.27
N HIS A 133 -10.91 7.23 -15.77
CA HIS A 133 -10.37 5.98 -16.32
C HIS A 133 -10.71 5.81 -17.82
N GLY A 134 -9.77 5.34 -18.64
CA GLY A 134 -9.94 5.27 -20.09
C GLY A 134 -10.82 4.11 -20.59
N ASP A 135 -11.10 3.13 -19.73
CA ASP A 135 -11.91 1.96 -20.05
C ASP A 135 -13.36 2.14 -19.55
N PRO A 136 -14.37 2.24 -20.45
CA PRO A 136 -15.75 2.50 -20.06
C PRO A 136 -16.37 1.43 -19.16
N GLU A 137 -15.99 0.16 -19.34
CA GLU A 137 -16.47 -0.95 -18.52
C GLU A 137 -15.97 -0.81 -17.07
N THR A 138 -14.67 -0.54 -16.90
CA THR A 138 -14.08 -0.27 -15.58
C THR A 138 -14.73 0.95 -14.91
N LYS A 139 -14.95 2.05 -15.63
CA LYS A 139 -15.69 3.21 -15.09
C LYS A 139 -17.08 2.84 -14.62
N ALA A 140 -17.82 2.09 -15.44
CA ALA A 140 -19.18 1.68 -15.14
C ALA A 140 -19.21 0.78 -13.89
N ASN A 141 -18.29 -0.18 -13.79
CA ASN A 141 -18.17 -1.07 -12.63
C ASN A 141 -17.88 -0.28 -11.34
N PHE A 142 -16.91 0.63 -11.34
CA PHE A 142 -16.59 1.46 -10.16
C PHE A 142 -17.75 2.41 -9.80
N THR A 143 -18.40 3.01 -10.79
CA THR A 143 -19.58 3.87 -10.56
C THR A 143 -20.74 3.07 -10.00
N GLU A 144 -20.95 1.83 -10.45
CA GLU A 144 -22.01 0.97 -9.94
C GLU A 144 -21.81 0.62 -8.46
N MET A 145 -20.56 0.54 -7.98
CA MET A 145 -20.26 0.29 -6.57
C MET A 145 -20.78 1.41 -5.66
N THR A 146 -20.78 2.67 -6.11
CA THR A 146 -21.36 3.77 -5.33
C THR A 146 -22.88 3.62 -5.23
N VAL A 147 -23.54 3.24 -6.32
CA VAL A 147 -25.00 2.99 -6.37
C VAL A 147 -25.38 1.80 -5.48
N LYS A 148 -24.59 0.72 -5.55
CA LYS A 148 -24.80 -0.51 -4.75
C LYS A 148 -24.33 -0.37 -3.29
N LYS A 149 -23.71 0.74 -2.91
CA LYS A 149 -23.12 0.98 -1.58
C LYS A 149 -22.13 -0.11 -1.15
N THR A 150 -21.33 -0.59 -2.10
CA THR A 150 -20.27 -1.58 -1.86
C THR A 150 -18.87 -0.94 -1.75
N VAL A 151 -18.79 0.39 -1.91
CA VAL A 151 -17.59 1.17 -1.59
C VAL A 151 -17.49 1.33 -0.07
N LEU A 152 -16.28 1.15 0.45
CA LEU A 152 -15.98 1.23 1.88
C LEU A 152 -15.64 2.67 2.26
N THR A 153 -16.02 3.08 3.46
CA THR A 153 -15.48 4.29 4.08
C THR A 153 -14.04 4.05 4.57
N CYS A 154 -13.25 5.13 4.70
CA CYS A 154 -11.92 5.08 5.31
C CYS A 154 -11.96 4.46 6.73
N GLU A 155 -12.99 4.78 7.51
CA GLU A 155 -13.16 4.23 8.86
C GLU A 155 -13.37 2.72 8.84
N GLN A 156 -14.20 2.20 7.93
CA GLN A 156 -14.42 0.75 7.82
C GLN A 156 -13.13 0.00 7.51
N THR A 157 -12.35 0.46 6.53
CA THR A 157 -11.09 -0.21 6.16
C THR A 157 -10.03 -0.10 7.25
N VAL A 158 -9.94 1.04 7.97
CA VAL A 158 -9.02 1.19 9.10
C VAL A 158 -9.41 0.30 10.28
N ASN A 159 -10.71 0.25 10.63
CA ASN A 159 -11.19 -0.66 11.67
C ASN A 159 -10.90 -2.12 11.32
N ARG A 160 -11.02 -2.49 10.04
CA ARG A 160 -10.64 -3.81 9.55
C ARG A 160 -9.15 -4.08 9.71
N LEU A 161 -8.28 -3.16 9.30
CA LEU A 161 -6.83 -3.27 9.48
C LEU A 161 -6.47 -3.47 10.97
N LEU A 162 -7.07 -2.69 11.88
CA LEU A 162 -6.84 -2.84 13.32
C LEU A 162 -7.26 -4.21 13.85
N MET A 163 -8.36 -4.79 13.35
CA MET A 163 -8.75 -6.16 13.70
C MET A 163 -7.74 -7.19 13.17
N VAL A 164 -7.28 -7.05 11.93
CA VAL A 164 -6.25 -7.94 11.35
C VAL A 164 -4.97 -7.91 12.18
N LEU A 165 -4.49 -6.73 12.55
CA LEU A 165 -3.30 -6.56 13.41
C LEU A 165 -3.51 -7.15 14.81
N LYS A 166 -4.70 -6.96 15.39
CA LYS A 166 -5.02 -7.49 16.73
C LYS A 166 -5.09 -9.01 16.74
N GLU A 167 -5.68 -9.62 15.72
CA GLU A 167 -5.82 -11.07 15.64
C GLU A 167 -4.54 -11.76 15.19
N HIS A 168 -3.72 -11.08 14.38
CA HIS A 168 -2.41 -11.54 13.93
C HIS A 168 -2.42 -12.95 13.31
N LYS A 169 -3.47 -13.29 12.57
CA LYS A 169 -3.62 -14.58 11.87
C LYS A 169 -3.00 -14.57 10.47
N TYR A 170 -1.87 -13.90 10.33
CA TYR A 170 -1.08 -13.84 9.10
C TYR A 170 0.39 -14.10 9.43
N LYS A 171 1.17 -14.54 8.45
CA LYS A 171 2.63 -14.59 8.57
C LYS A 171 3.22 -13.25 8.13
N SER A 172 4.29 -12.83 8.78
CA SER A 172 5.00 -11.59 8.39
C SER A 172 5.33 -11.63 6.89
N GLY A 173 4.91 -10.59 6.16
CA GLY A 173 5.03 -10.46 4.71
C GLY A 173 3.78 -10.87 3.92
N ASP A 174 2.77 -11.51 4.55
CA ASP A 174 1.57 -11.94 3.85
C ASP A 174 0.75 -10.78 3.27
N HIS A 175 0.05 -11.08 2.17
CA HIS A 175 -1.00 -10.24 1.62
C HIS A 175 -2.32 -10.57 2.31
N VAL A 176 -2.94 -9.58 2.95
CA VAL A 176 -4.26 -9.71 3.57
C VAL A 176 -5.21 -8.70 2.95
N ASP A 177 -6.27 -9.18 2.33
CA ASP A 177 -7.31 -8.33 1.75
C ASP A 177 -8.40 -8.03 2.78
N TYR A 178 -9.02 -6.85 2.68
CA TYR A 178 -10.16 -6.44 3.51
C TYR A 178 -11.22 -7.55 3.62
N PHE A 179 -11.53 -8.24 2.52
CA PHE A 179 -12.54 -9.30 2.44
C PHE A 179 -12.03 -10.70 2.80
N SER A 180 -10.74 -10.88 3.11
CA SER A 180 -10.21 -12.15 3.61
C SER A 180 -10.85 -12.52 4.95
N ALA A 181 -10.89 -13.80 5.31
CA ALA A 181 -11.34 -14.22 6.64
C ALA A 181 -10.40 -13.69 7.73
N LEU A 182 -10.92 -13.50 8.95
CA LEU A 182 -10.12 -13.18 10.13
C LEU A 182 -9.48 -14.44 10.72
#